data_AF-A0A7J3RBX6-F1
#
_entry.id   AF-A0A7J3RBX6-F1
#
_cell.length_a   1.000
_cell.length_b   1.000
_cell.length_c   1.000
_cell.angle_alpha   90.00
_cell.angle_beta   90.00
_cell.angle_gamma   90.00
#
_symmetry.space_group_name_H-M   'P 1'
#
loop_
_entity.id
_entity.type
_entity.pdbx_description
1 polymer ?
#
loop_
_entity_poly.entity_id
_entity_poly.type
_entity_poly.pdbx_seq_one_letter_code
_entity_poly.pdbx_strand_id
1 'polypeptide(L)'
;MAIQFLVQLAEELTESAEGIGIAPVDRVLNLIAQFGFFKVVLPFLLTFAIVYGVLMKTGVLGEPDKAWVKPVAASIAFAVGFFVVAYTPVVTAIQQVVPQAGFLIILVVLMMMILTMFGISFGPSATGKWNTAMVIGVLVVIVIFVAMVGAVAPIPSLQIFSQFMMGLIPIELTEQEIVWLVAAALVIGIPIAILYLMYTVSE
;
A
#
# COMPACT_ATOMS: atom_id res chain seq x y z
N MET A 1 -5.70 27.33 -53.00
CA MET A 1 -6.82 26.48 -52.55
C MET A 1 -6.47 25.00 -52.64
N ALA A 2 -6.02 24.48 -53.79
CA ALA A 2 -5.59 23.08 -53.93
C ALA A 2 -4.40 22.66 -53.03
N ILE A 3 -3.42 23.54 -52.81
CA ILE A 3 -2.26 23.26 -51.95
C ILE A 3 -2.67 23.10 -50.48
N GLN A 4 -3.63 23.90 -50.01
CA GLN A 4 -4.15 23.82 -48.64
C GLN A 4 -4.90 22.51 -48.40
N PHE A 5 -5.63 22.02 -49.41
CA PHE A 5 -6.29 20.72 -49.36
C PHE A 5 -5.29 19.56 -49.31
N LEU A 6 -4.18 19.64 -50.07
CA LEU A 6 -3.13 18.62 -50.03
C LEU A 6 -2.33 18.61 -48.72
N VAL A 7 -2.16 19.78 -48.09
CA VAL A 7 -1.55 19.89 -46.75
C VAL A 7 -2.46 19.29 -45.69
N GLN A 8 -3.76 19.59 -45.72
CA GLN A 8 -4.75 18.98 -44.82
C GLN A 8 -4.82 17.46 -45.00
N LEU A 9 -4.81 16.98 -46.25
CA LEU A 9 -4.81 15.55 -46.54
C LEU A 9 -3.51 14.87 -46.07
N ALA A 10 -2.37 15.55 -46.18
CA ALA A 10 -1.10 15.03 -45.66
C ALA A 10 -1.07 14.98 -44.12
N GLU A 11 -1.67 15.97 -43.45
CA GLU A 11 -1.77 16.03 -41.99
C GLU A 11 -2.73 14.95 -41.45
N GLU A 12 -3.88 14.77 -42.10
CA GLU A 12 -4.87 13.71 -41.76
C GLU A 12 -4.29 12.30 -42.02
N LEU A 13 -3.49 12.12 -43.08
CA LEU A 13 -2.79 10.86 -43.32
C LEU A 13 -1.65 10.61 -42.33
N THR A 14 -0.97 11.65 -41.85
CA THR A 14 0.09 11.56 -40.84
C THR A 14 -0.49 11.21 -39.46
N GLU A 15 -1.62 11.81 -39.08
CA GLU A 15 -2.34 11.50 -37.85
C GLU A 15 -2.91 10.06 -37.89
N SER A 16 -3.38 9.60 -39.06
CA SER A 16 -3.80 8.20 -39.25
C SER A 16 -2.63 7.21 -39.16
N ALA A 17 -1.42 7.63 -39.54
CA ALA A 17 -0.22 6.80 -39.54
C ALA A 17 0.43 6.70 -38.15
N GLU A 18 0.31 7.73 -37.29
CA GLU A 18 0.71 7.65 -35.87
C GLU A 18 -0.16 6.68 -35.06
N GLY A 19 -1.39 6.40 -35.51
CA GLY A 19 -2.25 5.32 -34.97
C GLY A 19 -1.78 3.89 -35.29
N ILE A 20 -0.74 3.73 -36.12
CA ILE A 20 -0.18 2.43 -36.55
C ILE A 20 1.14 2.13 -35.79
N GLY A 21 1.61 3.05 -34.93
CA GLY A 21 2.87 2.91 -34.18
C GLY A 21 2.77 2.30 -32.78
N ILE A 22 1.58 2.09 -32.22
CA ILE A 22 1.41 1.33 -30.97
C ILE A 22 1.46 -0.17 -31.30
N ALA A 23 2.45 -0.87 -30.75
CA ALA A 23 2.59 -2.30 -30.91
C ALA A 23 1.23 -2.96 -30.58
N PRO A 24 0.79 -3.99 -31.33
CA PRO A 24 -0.49 -4.66 -31.06
C PRO A 24 -0.63 -5.09 -29.60
N VAL A 25 0.50 -5.36 -28.94
CA VAL A 25 0.60 -5.69 -27.52
C VAL A 25 0.18 -4.52 -26.62
N ASP A 26 0.55 -3.27 -26.92
CA ASP A 26 0.18 -2.10 -26.09
C ASP A 26 -1.33 -1.82 -26.13
N ARG A 27 -1.98 -2.11 -27.27
CA ARG A 27 -3.45 -2.07 -27.37
C ARG A 27 -4.11 -3.13 -26.51
N VAL A 28 -3.61 -4.36 -26.54
CA VAL A 28 -4.12 -5.46 -25.71
C VAL A 28 -3.88 -5.18 -24.23
N LEU A 29 -2.70 -4.66 -23.86
CA LEU A 29 -2.37 -4.28 -22.50
C LEU A 29 -3.26 -3.13 -21.99
N ASN A 30 -3.49 -2.10 -22.80
CA ASN A 30 -4.39 -1.01 -22.44
C ASN A 30 -5.85 -1.47 -22.33
N LEU A 31 -6.30 -2.39 -23.19
CA LEU A 31 -7.63 -2.99 -23.07
C LEU A 31 -7.76 -3.78 -21.76
N ILE A 32 -6.80 -4.66 -21.45
CA ILE A 32 -6.80 -5.45 -20.20
C ILE A 32 -6.70 -4.54 -18.96
N ALA A 33 -5.94 -3.46 -19.03
CA ALA A 33 -5.83 -2.48 -17.96
C ALA A 33 -7.14 -1.69 -17.76
N GLN A 34 -7.81 -1.29 -18.86
CA GLN A 34 -9.11 -0.60 -18.81
C GLN A 34 -10.25 -1.53 -18.31
N PHE A 35 -10.18 -2.82 -18.60
CA PHE A 35 -11.07 -3.84 -18.03
C PHE A 35 -10.91 -4.02 -16.52
N GLY A 36 -9.93 -3.35 -15.89
CA GLY A 36 -9.74 -3.40 -14.45
C GLY A 36 -9.08 -4.69 -13.98
N PHE A 37 -8.46 -5.48 -14.86
CA PHE A 37 -7.80 -6.73 -14.49
C PHE A 37 -6.80 -6.53 -13.33
N PHE A 38 -5.90 -5.55 -13.45
CA PHE A 38 -4.94 -5.24 -12.40
C PHE A 38 -5.57 -4.60 -11.15
N LYS A 39 -6.69 -3.90 -11.31
CA LYS A 39 -7.37 -3.21 -10.20
C LYS A 39 -8.29 -4.13 -9.40
N VAL A 40 -8.79 -5.21 -10.01
CA VAL A 40 -9.85 -6.07 -9.46
C VAL A 40 -9.33 -7.49 -9.27
N VAL A 41 -8.76 -8.09 -10.32
CA VAL A 41 -8.34 -9.51 -10.32
C VAL A 41 -7.07 -9.72 -9.50
N LEU A 42 -6.11 -8.80 -9.57
CA LEU A 42 -4.86 -8.95 -8.83
C LEU A 42 -5.06 -8.88 -7.30
N PRO A 43 -5.78 -7.89 -6.73
CA PRO A 43 -6.09 -7.85 -5.29
C PRO A 43 -7.00 -9.01 -4.85
N PHE A 44 -7.93 -9.44 -5.72
CA PHE A 44 -8.78 -10.61 -5.49
C PHE A 44 -7.94 -11.86 -5.25
N LEU A 45 -7.05 -12.19 -6.20
CA LEU A 45 -6.22 -13.40 -6.14
C LEU A 45 -5.28 -13.38 -4.93
N LEU A 46 -4.70 -12.22 -4.62
CA LEU A 46 -3.82 -12.07 -3.45
C LEU A 46 -4.59 -12.33 -2.15
N THR A 47 -5.76 -11.71 -1.99
CA THR A 47 -6.60 -11.88 -0.80
C THR A 47 -7.10 -13.31 -0.68
N PHE A 48 -7.60 -13.89 -1.78
CA PHE A 48 -8.03 -15.29 -1.83
C PHE A 48 -6.90 -16.22 -1.38
N ALA A 49 -5.70 -16.06 -1.92
CA ALA A 49 -4.56 -16.91 -1.62
C ALA A 49 -4.13 -16.80 -0.14
N ILE A 50 -4.08 -15.57 0.40
CA ILE A 50 -3.74 -15.33 1.80
C ILE A 50 -4.77 -15.98 2.72
N VAL A 51 -6.06 -15.70 2.51
CA VAL A 51 -7.13 -16.23 3.37
C VAL A 51 -7.20 -17.75 3.28
N TYR A 52 -7.17 -18.32 2.07
CA TYR A 52 -7.12 -19.77 1.88
C TYR A 52 -5.91 -20.40 2.56
N GLY A 53 -4.72 -19.82 2.38
CA GLY A 53 -3.48 -20.29 2.99
C GLY A 53 -3.54 -20.25 4.52
N VAL A 54 -4.09 -19.18 5.09
CA VAL A 54 -4.27 -19.05 6.54
C VAL A 54 -5.25 -20.09 7.08
N LEU A 55 -6.41 -20.30 6.44
CA LEU A 55 -7.37 -21.32 6.88
C LEU A 55 -6.76 -22.74 6.85
N MET A 56 -5.99 -23.04 5.80
CA MET A 56 -5.32 -24.34 5.67
C MET A 56 -4.17 -24.52 6.65
N LYS A 57 -3.40 -23.47 6.93
CA LYS A 57 -2.24 -23.53 7.84
C LYS A 57 -2.64 -23.57 9.31
N THR A 58 -3.72 -22.87 9.67
CA THR A 58 -4.22 -22.79 11.05
C THR A 58 -5.07 -23.99 11.45
N GLY A 59 -5.61 -24.76 10.48
CA GLY A 59 -6.45 -25.92 10.77
C GLY A 59 -7.78 -25.54 11.44
N VAL A 60 -8.24 -24.29 11.28
CA VAL A 60 -9.49 -23.78 11.88
C VAL A 60 -10.71 -24.62 11.49
N LEU A 61 -10.72 -25.19 10.29
CA LEU A 61 -11.80 -26.04 9.79
C LEU A 61 -11.59 -27.53 10.11
N GLY A 62 -10.53 -27.87 10.84
CA GLY A 62 -10.12 -29.24 11.15
C GLY A 62 -9.01 -29.76 10.23
N GLU A 63 -8.80 -31.08 10.26
CA GLU A 63 -7.71 -31.74 9.54
C GLU A 63 -7.85 -31.60 8.01
N PRO A 64 -6.76 -31.21 7.31
CA PRO A 64 -6.78 -30.97 5.86
C PRO A 64 -7.02 -32.23 5.02
N ASP A 65 -6.96 -33.42 5.63
CA ASP A 65 -7.22 -34.71 4.99
C ASP A 65 -8.72 -34.98 4.80
N LYS A 66 -9.59 -34.23 5.50
CA LYS A 66 -11.03 -34.33 5.30
C LYS A 66 -11.43 -33.72 3.95
N ALA A 67 -12.12 -34.51 3.14
CA ALA A 67 -12.52 -34.13 1.77
C ALA A 67 -13.33 -32.82 1.68
N TRP A 68 -14.03 -32.44 2.75
CA TRP A 68 -14.86 -31.22 2.80
C TRP A 68 -14.08 -29.96 3.23
N VAL A 69 -12.90 -30.09 3.84
CA VAL A 69 -12.18 -28.94 4.41
C VAL A 69 -11.62 -28.02 3.31
N LYS A 70 -11.00 -28.60 2.27
CA LYS A 70 -10.42 -27.81 1.16
C LYS A 70 -11.49 -27.05 0.36
N PRO A 71 -12.62 -27.67 -0.06
CA PRO A 71 -13.70 -26.94 -0.74
C PRO A 71 -14.29 -25.82 0.11
N VAL A 72 -14.54 -26.06 1.40
CA VAL A 72 -15.11 -25.05 2.29
C VAL A 72 -14.15 -23.89 2.53
N ALA A 73 -12.85 -24.18 2.75
CA ALA A 73 -11.82 -23.15 2.87
C ALA A 73 -11.74 -22.29 1.60
N ALA A 74 -11.81 -22.92 0.42
CA ALA A 74 -11.82 -22.22 -0.86
C ALA A 74 -13.06 -21.34 -1.01
N SER A 75 -14.26 -21.82 -0.67
CA SER A 75 -15.49 -21.03 -0.73
C SER A 75 -15.46 -19.82 0.21
N ILE A 76 -14.94 -19.98 1.43
CA ILE A 76 -14.80 -18.87 2.39
C ILE A 76 -13.78 -17.84 1.86
N ALA A 77 -12.61 -18.30 1.43
CA ALA A 77 -11.58 -17.42 0.87
C ALA A 77 -12.07 -16.69 -0.38
N PHE A 78 -12.89 -17.35 -1.20
CA PHE A 78 -13.51 -16.76 -2.38
C PHE A 78 -14.52 -15.67 -2.02
N ALA A 79 -15.41 -15.93 -1.06
CA ALA A 79 -16.36 -14.95 -0.56
C ALA A 79 -15.66 -13.73 0.05
N VAL A 80 -14.61 -13.94 0.86
CA VAL A 80 -13.80 -12.85 1.43
C VAL A 80 -13.04 -12.08 0.35
N GLY A 81 -12.46 -12.78 -0.64
CA GLY A 81 -11.79 -12.15 -1.76
C GLY A 81 -12.71 -11.21 -2.54
N PHE A 82 -13.93 -11.65 -2.85
CA PHE A 82 -14.94 -10.81 -3.50
C PHE A 82 -15.41 -9.66 -2.61
N PHE A 83 -15.56 -9.88 -1.30
CA PHE A 83 -15.93 -8.83 -0.36
C PHE A 83 -14.89 -7.71 -0.31
N VAL A 84 -13.60 -8.05 -0.29
CA VAL A 84 -12.51 -7.06 -0.31
C VAL A 84 -12.47 -6.29 -1.62
N VAL A 85 -12.74 -6.95 -2.75
CA VAL A 85 -12.77 -6.31 -4.07
C VAL A 85 -13.98 -5.40 -4.24
N ALA A 86 -15.13 -5.78 -3.68
CA ALA A 86 -16.34 -4.95 -3.67
C ALA A 86 -16.16 -3.68 -2.83
N TYR A 87 -15.21 -3.67 -1.91
CA TYR A 87 -14.81 -2.49 -1.15
C TYR A 87 -13.75 -1.67 -1.92
N THR A 88 -14.20 -1.00 -2.99
CA THR A 88 -13.42 -0.08 -3.85
C THR A 88 -12.56 0.97 -3.10
N PRO A 89 -12.96 1.50 -1.93
CA PRO A 89 -12.14 2.46 -1.18
C PRO A 89 -10.83 1.86 -0.67
N VAL A 90 -10.85 0.57 -0.26
CA VAL A 90 -9.68 -0.11 0.31
C VAL A 90 -8.62 -0.36 -0.77
N VAL A 91 -9.04 -0.79 -1.95
CA VAL A 91 -8.11 -0.99 -3.08
C VAL A 91 -7.47 0.33 -3.51
N THR A 92 -8.26 1.40 -3.55
CA THR A 92 -7.76 2.75 -3.87
C THR A 92 -6.80 3.26 -2.79
N ALA A 93 -7.10 3.01 -1.51
CA ALA A 93 -6.20 3.32 -0.40
C ALA A 93 -4.87 2.56 -0.54
N ILE A 94 -4.89 1.26 -0.83
CA ILE A 94 -3.67 0.47 -1.04
C ILE A 94 -2.85 1.02 -2.22
N GLN A 95 -3.49 1.37 -3.34
CA GLN A 95 -2.79 1.92 -4.51
C GLN A 95 -2.14 3.27 -4.24
N GLN A 96 -2.72 4.10 -3.35
CA GLN A 96 -2.11 5.37 -2.94
C GLN A 96 -0.99 5.17 -1.92
N VAL A 97 -1.13 4.20 -1.03
CA VAL A 97 -0.22 3.98 0.10
C VAL A 97 1.01 3.16 -0.28
N VAL A 98 0.91 2.20 -1.21
CA VAL A 98 2.03 1.33 -1.60
C VAL A 98 3.23 2.11 -2.15
N PRO A 99 3.09 3.08 -3.09
CA PRO A 99 4.22 3.87 -3.57
C PRO A 99 4.89 4.70 -2.47
N GLN A 100 4.09 5.23 -1.54
CA GLN A 100 4.57 6.03 -0.41
C GLN A 100 5.34 5.16 0.59
N ALA A 101 4.83 3.96 0.90
CA ALA A 101 5.52 2.99 1.74
C ALA A 101 6.84 2.53 1.12
N GLY A 102 6.87 2.30 -0.21
CA GLY A 102 8.10 1.97 -0.93
C GLY A 102 9.15 3.07 -0.86
N PHE A 103 8.74 4.32 -1.08
CA PHE A 103 9.62 5.49 -0.91
C PHE A 103 10.17 5.59 0.53
N LEU A 104 9.33 5.33 1.52
CA LEU A 104 9.71 5.33 2.93
C LEU A 104 10.76 4.27 3.26
N ILE A 105 10.60 3.04 2.76
CA ILE A 105 11.60 1.98 2.95
C ILE A 105 12.96 2.41 2.40
N ILE A 106 12.98 3.00 1.20
CA ILE A 106 14.21 3.52 0.60
C ILE A 106 14.82 4.62 1.48
N LEU A 107 14.01 5.54 1.98
CA LEU A 107 14.47 6.63 2.84
C LEU A 107 15.06 6.11 4.16
N VAL A 108 14.41 5.15 4.80
CA VAL A 108 14.90 4.51 6.04
C VAL A 108 16.24 3.80 5.79
N VAL A 109 16.38 3.09 4.66
CA VAL A 109 17.64 2.43 4.29
C VAL A 109 18.76 3.44 4.04
N LEU A 110 18.49 4.53 3.31
CA LEU A 110 19.47 5.59 3.07
C LEU A 110 19.90 6.26 4.38
N MET A 111 18.95 6.49 5.29
CA MET A 111 19.24 7.07 6.59
C MET A 111 20.08 6.12 7.46
N MET A 112 19.77 4.82 7.47
CA MET A 112 20.59 3.78 8.13
C MET A 112 22.02 3.78 7.58
N MET A 113 22.21 3.90 6.27
CA MET A 113 23.54 3.98 5.66
C MET A 113 24.31 5.22 6.12
N ILE A 114 23.66 6.40 6.14
CA ILE A 114 24.28 7.64 6.60
C ILE A 114 24.69 7.53 8.07
N LEU A 115 23.79 7.06 8.93
CA LEU A 115 24.06 6.92 10.36
C LEU A 115 25.20 5.92 10.62
N THR A 116 25.26 4.84 9.84
CA THR A 116 26.36 3.87 9.90
C THR A 116 27.70 4.50 9.45
N MET A 117 27.70 5.36 8.41
CA MET A 117 28.90 6.10 7.99
C MET A 117 29.41 7.07 9.08
N PHE A 118 28.52 7.61 9.90
CA PHE A 118 28.88 8.42 11.07
C PHE A 118 29.32 7.59 12.29
N GLY A 119 29.46 6.27 12.15
CA GLY A 119 29.90 5.38 13.22
C GLY A 119 28.82 5.02 14.23
N ILE A 120 27.54 5.31 13.94
CA ILE A 120 26.41 4.94 14.77
C ILE A 120 26.00 3.51 14.37
N SER A 121 26.49 2.50 15.11
CA SER A 121 26.11 1.11 14.89
C SER A 121 24.78 0.80 15.57
N PHE A 122 23.82 0.28 14.81
CA PHE A 122 22.54 -0.27 15.32
C PHE A 122 22.66 -1.71 15.85
N GLY A 123 23.84 -2.08 16.38
CA GLY A 123 24.06 -3.36 17.05
C GLY A 123 23.78 -3.27 18.55
N PRO A 124 23.56 -4.40 19.26
CA PRO A 124 23.48 -4.41 20.71
C PRO A 124 24.77 -3.80 21.27
N SER A 125 24.64 -2.65 21.94
CA SER A 125 25.76 -2.11 22.71
C SER A 125 26.02 -3.06 23.87
N ALA A 126 27.30 -3.37 24.14
CA ALA A 126 27.74 -4.25 25.23
C ALA A 126 27.27 -3.80 26.62
N THR A 127 26.68 -2.62 26.73
CA THR A 127 25.92 -2.14 27.86
C THR A 127 24.50 -1.86 27.37
N GLY A 128 23.47 -2.55 27.88
CA GLY A 128 22.05 -2.39 27.51
C GLY A 128 21.40 -1.02 27.77
N LYS A 129 22.19 0.06 27.71
CA LYS A 129 21.73 1.45 27.66
C LYS A 129 21.46 1.82 26.21
N TRP A 130 20.26 2.32 25.97
CA TRP A 130 19.86 2.89 24.69
C TRP A 130 20.85 4.01 24.33
N ASN A 131 21.59 3.81 23.25
CA ASN A 131 22.54 4.82 22.77
C ASN A 131 21.75 6.07 22.36
N THR A 132 22.14 7.25 22.85
CA THR A 132 21.47 8.53 22.53
C THR A 132 21.35 8.75 21.02
N ALA A 133 22.31 8.23 20.25
CA ALA A 133 22.29 8.25 18.79
C ALA A 133 21.17 7.39 18.15
N MET A 134 20.79 6.28 18.80
CA MET A 134 19.68 5.41 18.36
C MET A 134 18.33 6.09 18.59
N VAL A 135 18.17 6.75 19.75
CA VAL A 135 16.96 7.55 20.06
C VAL A 135 16.81 8.70 19.08
N ILE A 136 17.91 9.40 18.75
CA ILE A 136 17.90 10.47 17.76
C ILE A 136 17.54 9.93 16.37
N GLY A 137 18.09 8.78 15.96
CA GLY A 137 17.75 8.15 14.68
C GLY A 137 16.26 7.81 14.56
N VAL A 138 15.69 7.19 15.59
CA VAL A 138 14.24 6.88 15.65
C VAL A 138 13.40 8.15 15.63
N LEU A 139 13.82 9.19 16.35
CA LEU A 139 13.09 10.46 16.41
C LEU A 139 13.14 11.19 15.05
N VAL A 140 14.25 11.14 14.33
CA VAL A 140 14.36 11.67 12.96
C VAL A 140 13.45 10.90 11.99
N VAL A 141 13.36 9.57 12.09
CA VAL A 141 12.40 8.79 11.28
C VAL A 141 10.97 9.21 11.56
N ILE A 142 10.60 9.35 12.83
CA ILE A 142 9.25 9.76 13.24
C ILE A 142 8.95 11.18 12.73
N VAL A 143 9.90 12.11 12.83
CA VAL A 143 9.73 13.49 12.34
C VAL A 143 9.59 13.53 10.82
N ILE A 144 10.39 12.76 10.08
CA ILE A 144 10.27 12.67 8.62
C ILE A 144 8.92 12.03 8.24
N PHE A 145 8.46 11.01 8.97
CA PHE A 145 7.15 10.41 8.79
C PHE A 145 6.03 11.43 8.97
N VAL A 146 6.04 12.19 10.08
CA VAL A 146 5.02 13.21 10.36
C VAL A 146 5.08 14.34 9.33
N ALA A 147 6.28 14.75 8.91
CA ALA A 147 6.46 15.77 7.88
C ALA A 147 5.94 15.32 6.51
N MET A 148 6.17 14.06 6.11
CA MET A 148 5.66 13.53 4.85
C MET A 148 4.14 13.36 4.87
N VAL A 149 3.59 12.86 5.98
CA VAL A 149 2.13 12.71 6.14
C VAL A 149 1.45 14.08 6.17
N GLY A 150 2.03 15.06 6.86
CA GLY A 150 1.51 16.43 6.92
C GLY A 150 1.72 17.26 5.64
N ALA A 151 2.72 16.92 4.80
CA ALA A 151 2.96 17.59 3.52
C ALA A 151 2.10 17.03 2.39
N VAL A 152 1.69 15.76 2.45
CA VAL A 152 0.86 15.12 1.42
C VAL A 152 -0.63 15.38 1.67
N ALA A 153 -1.05 15.69 2.90
CA ALA A 153 -2.35 16.31 3.14
C ALA A 153 -2.40 17.06 4.50
N PRO A 154 -3.13 18.20 4.58
CA PRO A 154 -3.48 18.81 5.86
C PRO A 154 -4.09 17.74 6.76
N ILE A 155 -3.85 17.77 8.07
CA ILE A 155 -4.22 16.69 8.99
C ILE A 155 -5.62 16.96 9.61
N PRO A 156 -6.75 16.48 9.03
CA PRO A 156 -8.07 16.55 9.65
C PRO A 156 -8.27 15.47 10.74
N SER A 157 -7.33 14.54 10.93
CA SER A 157 -7.48 13.45 11.91
C SER A 157 -7.58 13.90 13.37
N LEU A 158 -7.04 15.08 13.73
CA LEU A 158 -7.26 15.71 15.03
C LEU A 158 -8.70 16.19 15.21
N GLN A 159 -9.36 16.61 14.12
CA GLN A 159 -10.75 17.05 14.15
C GLN A 159 -11.68 15.84 14.21
N ILE A 160 -11.39 14.77 13.47
CA ILE A 160 -12.18 13.52 13.50
C ILE A 160 -12.04 12.82 14.85
N PHE A 161 -10.81 12.72 15.40
CA PHE A 161 -10.60 12.17 16.74
C PHE A 161 -11.32 13.00 17.81
N SER A 162 -11.29 14.33 17.69
CA SER A 162 -12.01 15.19 18.64
C SER A 162 -13.54 15.07 18.47
N GLN A 163 -14.07 14.95 17.26
CA GLN A 163 -15.50 14.74 16.99
C GLN A 163 -16.00 13.33 17.42
N PHE A 164 -15.14 12.31 17.27
CA PHE A 164 -15.39 10.94 17.75
C PHE A 164 -15.41 10.90 19.29
N MET A 165 -14.44 11.53 19.94
CA MET A 165 -14.39 11.66 21.41
C MET A 165 -15.55 12.51 21.95
N MET A 166 -16.08 13.44 21.15
CA MET A 166 -17.26 14.23 21.48
C MET A 166 -18.58 13.51 21.14
N GLY A 167 -18.54 12.28 20.60
CA GLY A 167 -19.72 11.47 20.34
C GLY A 167 -20.66 12.03 19.25
N LEU A 168 -20.14 12.87 18.35
CA LEU A 168 -20.93 13.66 17.39
C LEU A 168 -21.03 13.04 15.98
N ILE A 169 -20.59 11.80 15.75
CA ILE A 169 -20.59 11.18 14.41
C ILE A 169 -21.46 9.90 14.36
N PRO A 170 -22.47 9.81 13.48
CA PRO A 170 -22.89 8.51 12.95
C PRO A 170 -21.72 7.91 12.15
N ILE A 171 -21.51 6.59 12.23
CA ILE A 171 -20.40 5.89 11.56
C ILE A 171 -20.68 5.82 10.05
N GLU A 172 -20.60 6.94 9.36
CA GLU A 172 -20.49 7.02 7.91
C GLU A 172 -19.03 7.31 7.59
N LEU A 173 -18.22 6.25 7.58
CA LEU A 173 -16.82 6.34 7.16
C LEU A 173 -16.79 6.68 5.66
N THR A 174 -16.56 7.94 5.33
CA THR A 174 -16.32 8.37 3.95
C THR A 174 -15.04 7.73 3.41
N GLU A 175 -14.94 7.54 2.09
CA GLU A 175 -13.78 6.89 1.45
C GLU A 175 -12.45 7.53 1.86
N GLN A 176 -12.47 8.85 2.07
CA GLN A 176 -11.32 9.61 2.53
C GLN A 176 -10.90 9.24 3.97
N GLU A 177 -11.85 8.98 4.87
CA GLU A 177 -11.57 8.63 6.27
C GLU A 177 -11.01 7.22 6.42
N ILE A 178 -11.39 6.29 5.53
CA ILE A 178 -10.81 4.94 5.48
C ILE A 178 -9.35 5.01 5.02
N VAL A 179 -9.05 5.81 3.99
CA VAL A 179 -7.67 6.05 3.54
C VAL A 179 -6.82 6.62 4.69
N TRP A 180 -7.38 7.55 5.47
CA TRP A 180 -6.71 8.12 6.63
C TRP A 180 -6.49 7.13 7.77
N LEU A 181 -7.45 6.26 8.05
CA LEU A 181 -7.30 5.22 9.07
C LEU A 181 -6.20 4.22 8.68
N VAL A 182 -6.17 3.80 7.42
CA VAL A 182 -5.11 2.91 6.90
C VAL A 182 -3.76 3.61 6.93
N ALA A 183 -3.70 4.88 6.51
CA ALA A 183 -2.48 5.68 6.57
C ALA A 183 -1.99 5.85 8.01
N ALA A 184 -2.87 6.18 8.97
CA ALA A 184 -2.52 6.30 10.38
C ALA A 184 -2.04 4.96 10.97
N ALA A 185 -2.70 3.85 10.63
CA ALA A 185 -2.29 2.52 11.05
C ALA A 185 -0.90 2.15 10.52
N LEU A 186 -0.54 2.55 9.30
CA LEU A 186 0.79 2.33 8.74
C LEU A 186 1.85 3.26 9.33
N VAL A 187 1.51 4.53 9.49
CA VAL A 187 2.40 5.57 10.05
C VAL A 187 2.75 5.29 11.50
N ILE A 188 1.81 4.77 12.28
CA ILE A 188 2.03 4.41 13.69
C ILE A 188 2.54 2.96 13.79
N GLY A 189 2.03 2.06 12.94
CA GLY A 189 2.37 0.64 12.97
C GLY A 189 3.81 0.34 12.59
N ILE A 190 4.38 1.02 11.58
CA ILE A 190 5.77 0.80 11.18
C ILE A 190 6.76 1.18 12.30
N PRO A 191 6.68 2.38 12.92
CA PRO A 191 7.55 2.74 14.03
C PRO A 191 7.41 1.79 15.24
N ILE A 192 6.18 1.40 15.59
CA ILE A 192 5.95 0.45 16.67
C ILE A 192 6.56 -0.91 16.34
N ALA A 193 6.40 -1.40 15.11
CA ALA A 193 6.99 -2.66 14.67
C ALA A 193 8.53 -2.59 14.69
N ILE A 194 9.13 -1.47 14.30
CA ILE A 194 10.57 -1.25 14.39
C ILE A 194 11.02 -1.28 15.86
N LEU A 195 10.34 -0.56 16.75
CA LEU A 195 10.65 -0.56 18.19
C LEU A 195 10.52 -1.95 18.81
N TYR A 196 9.47 -2.69 18.45
CA TYR A 196 9.26 -4.06 18.91
C TYR A 196 10.39 -4.98 18.42
N LEU A 197 10.73 -4.94 17.13
CA LEU A 197 11.79 -5.76 16.55
C LEU A 197 13.18 -5.42 17.14
N MET A 198 13.42 -4.13 17.42
CA MET A 198 14.63 -3.69 18.12
C MET A 198 14.69 -4.18 19.57
N TYR A 199 13.55 -4.20 20.29
CA TYR A 199 13.48 -4.76 21.65
C TYR A 199 13.79 -6.26 21.64
N THR A 200 13.20 -7.02 20.72
CA THR A 200 13.42 -8.48 20.64
C THR A 200 14.82 -8.87 20.18
N VAL A 201 15.53 -8.02 19.44
CA VAL A 201 16.92 -8.28 18.99
C VAL A 201 17.95 -7.96 20.09
N SER A 202 17.54 -7.28 21.17
CA SER A 202 18.41 -6.95 22.30
C SER A 202 18.41 -7.97 23.44
N GLU A 203 17.52 -8.97 23.39
CA GLU A 203 17.54 -10.19 24.22
C GLU A 203 18.25 -11.34 23.51
#